data_AF-A0A8D5UEN6-F1
#
_entry.id   AF-A0A8D5UEN6-F1
#
_cell.length_a   1.000
_cell.length_b   1.000
_cell.length_c   1.000
_cell.angle_alpha   90.00
_cell.angle_beta   90.00
_cell.angle_gamma   90.00
#
_symmetry.space_group_name_H-M   'P 1'
#
loop_
_entity.id
_entity.type
_entity.pdbx_description
1 polymer ?
#
loop_
_entity_poly.entity_id
_entity_poly.type
_entity_poly.pdbx_seq_one_letter_code
_entity_poly.pdbx_strand_id
1 'polypeptide(L)'
;MGKKKGKLKKREKKAQNPPKPRTTTVADQYNRLEVAPLERAYKQALQAKAYGTASELYMKLTEARRHHRVLIFRRERIPIGRNGSGSH
;
A
#
# COMPACT_ATOMS: atom_id res chain seq x y z
N MET A 1 4.28 23.96 -61.58
CA MET A 1 4.90 24.71 -60.46
C MET A 1 3.76 25.19 -59.55
N GLY A 2 3.70 25.03 -58.23
CA GLY A 2 4.65 24.52 -57.25
C GLY A 2 3.92 24.00 -56.01
N LYS A 3 4.50 22.97 -55.39
CA LYS A 3 3.98 22.28 -54.20
C LYS A 3 4.20 23.17 -52.98
N LYS A 4 3.15 23.77 -52.40
CA LYS A 4 3.24 24.42 -51.08
C LYS A 4 3.24 23.34 -49.99
N LYS A 5 4.44 22.83 -49.66
CA LYS A 5 4.68 22.01 -48.47
C LYS A 5 4.47 22.88 -47.23
N GLY A 6 3.28 22.79 -46.63
CA GLY A 6 3.01 23.37 -45.32
C GLY A 6 3.94 22.76 -44.28
N LYS A 7 4.89 23.55 -43.76
CA LYS A 7 5.79 23.14 -42.68
C LYS A 7 4.96 23.02 -41.40
N LEU A 8 4.53 21.79 -41.08
CA LEU A 8 4.00 21.45 -39.76
C LEU A 8 5.07 21.78 -38.71
N LYS A 9 4.90 22.91 -38.01
CA LYS A 9 5.72 23.25 -36.84
C LYS A 9 5.47 22.15 -35.80
N LYS A 10 6.46 21.28 -35.59
CA LYS A 10 6.46 20.33 -34.48
C LYS A 10 6.39 21.16 -33.19
N ARG A 11 5.22 21.17 -32.56
CA ARG A 11 5.04 21.74 -31.22
C ARG A 11 5.89 20.87 -30.28
N GLU A 12 6.98 21.41 -29.77
CA GLU A 12 7.83 20.72 -28.81
C GLU A 12 6.95 20.28 -27.64
N LYS A 13 6.81 18.97 -27.45
CA LYS A 13 6.10 18.42 -26.30
C LYS A 13 6.91 18.83 -25.08
N LYS A 14 6.33 19.65 -24.20
CA LYS A 14 6.93 19.94 -22.89
C LYS A 14 7.24 18.62 -22.20
N ALA A 15 8.44 18.49 -21.63
CA ALA A 15 8.80 17.35 -20.83
C ALA A 15 7.73 17.15 -19.74
N GLN A 16 7.15 15.95 -19.69
CA GLN A 16 6.10 15.64 -18.74
C GLN A 16 6.70 15.65 -17.34
N ASN A 17 6.14 16.45 -16.43
CA ASN A 17 6.60 16.49 -15.05
C ASN A 17 6.51 15.09 -14.42
N PRO A 18 7.50 14.69 -13.59
CA PRO A 18 7.43 13.43 -12.88
C PRO A 18 6.15 13.39 -12.01
N PRO A 19 5.46 12.24 -11.96
CA PRO A 19 4.23 12.12 -11.20
C PRO A 19 4.52 12.26 -9.70
N LYS A 20 3.58 12.88 -8.99
CA LYS A 20 3.69 13.09 -7.54
C LYS A 20 3.89 11.75 -6.81
N PRO A 21 4.78 11.69 -5.80
CA PRO A 21 4.98 10.48 -5.02
C PRO A 21 3.67 10.09 -4.33
N ARG A 22 3.29 8.82 -4.46
CA ARG A 22 2.14 8.26 -3.73
C ARG A 22 2.61 7.94 -2.32
N THR A 23 1.82 8.28 -1.31
CA THR A 23 2.11 7.99 0.10
C THR A 23 0.97 7.17 0.70
N THR A 24 1.29 6.31 1.66
CA THR A 24 0.30 5.63 2.52
C THR A 24 0.55 5.98 3.98
N THR A 25 -0.41 5.74 4.85
CA THR A 25 -0.20 5.87 6.29
C THR A 25 0.52 4.63 6.82
N VAL A 26 1.40 4.83 7.80
CA VAL A 26 2.07 3.72 8.50
C VAL A 26 1.02 2.78 9.11
N ALA A 27 -0.08 3.34 9.62
CA ALA A 27 -1.21 2.57 10.14
C ALA A 27 -1.84 1.63 9.08
N ASP A 28 -2.10 2.12 7.86
CA ASP A 28 -2.67 1.29 6.79
C ASP A 28 -1.73 0.15 6.40
N GLN A 29 -0.42 0.44 6.29
CA GLN A 29 0.57 -0.58 6.01
C GLN A 29 0.64 -1.62 7.14
N TYR A 30 0.70 -1.18 8.39
CA TYR A 30 0.72 -2.06 9.56
C TYR A 30 -0.54 -2.94 9.64
N ASN A 31 -1.72 -2.36 9.38
CA ASN A 31 -2.96 -3.12 9.35
C ASN A 31 -2.93 -4.24 8.29
N ARG A 32 -2.39 -3.95 7.10
CA ARG A 32 -2.27 -4.92 6.00
C ARG A 32 -1.27 -6.04 6.28
N LEU A 33 -0.13 -5.71 6.89
CA LEU A 33 0.96 -6.66 7.13
C LEU A 33 0.76 -7.50 8.39
N GLU A 34 0.21 -6.91 9.45
CA GLU A 34 0.15 -7.55 10.77
C GLU A 34 -1.29 -7.90 11.18
N VAL A 35 -2.19 -6.92 11.21
CA VAL A 35 -3.54 -7.11 11.78
C VAL A 35 -4.40 -8.02 10.92
N ALA A 36 -4.49 -7.77 9.61
CA ALA A 36 -5.37 -8.52 8.72
C ALA A 36 -5.00 -10.01 8.60
N PRO A 37 -3.72 -10.40 8.50
CA PRO A 37 -3.34 -11.81 8.56
C PRO A 37 -3.69 -12.49 9.88
N LEU A 38 -3.47 -11.81 11.02
CA LEU A 38 -3.85 -12.34 12.34
C LEU A 38 -5.36 -12.55 12.48
N GLU A 39 -6.17 -11.60 12.00
CA GLU A 39 -7.64 -11.77 11.98
C GLU A 39 -8.08 -12.97 11.15
N ARG A 40 -7.44 -13.17 9.99
CA ARG A 40 -7.73 -14.29 9.11
C ARG A 40 -7.37 -15.62 9.77
N ALA A 41 -6.17 -15.71 10.34
CA ALA A 41 -5.71 -16.90 11.05
C ALA A 41 -6.60 -17.23 12.25
N TYR A 42 -6.99 -16.22 13.03
CA TYR A 42 -7.91 -16.38 14.16
C TYR A 42 -9.26 -16.97 13.72
N LYS A 43 -9.86 -16.41 12.67
CA LYS A 43 -11.13 -16.91 12.12
C LYS A 43 -11.01 -18.36 11.62
N GLN A 44 -9.90 -18.70 10.96
CA GLN A 44 -9.63 -20.07 10.52
C GLN A 44 -9.47 -21.04 11.69
N ALA A 45 -8.76 -20.64 12.76
CA ALA A 45 -8.61 -21.45 13.96
C ALA A 45 -9.97 -21.72 14.65
N LEU A 46 -10.83 -20.70 14.72
CA LEU A 46 -12.20 -20.87 15.23
C LEU A 46 -13.03 -21.84 14.38
N GLN A 47 -12.96 -21.72 13.04
CA GLN A 47 -13.66 -22.63 12.13
C GLN A 47 -13.17 -24.08 12.29
N ALA A 48 -11.87 -24.27 12.51
CA ALA A 48 -11.26 -25.57 12.79
C ALA A 48 -11.49 -26.05 14.24
N LYS A 49 -12.19 -25.27 15.08
CA LYS A 49 -12.40 -25.54 16.52
C LYS A 49 -11.08 -25.71 17.31
N ALA A 50 -9.99 -25.14 16.81
CA ALA A 50 -8.68 -25.15 17.45
C ALA A 50 -8.59 -24.02 18.50
N TYR A 51 -9.32 -24.15 19.61
CA TYR A 51 -9.50 -23.06 20.57
C TYR A 51 -8.21 -22.61 21.27
N GLY A 52 -7.26 -23.53 21.50
CA GLY A 52 -5.94 -23.18 22.06
C GLY A 52 -5.20 -22.18 21.17
N THR A 53 -5.05 -22.52 19.89
CA THR A 53 -4.44 -21.65 18.87
C THR A 53 -5.24 -20.37 18.67
N ALA A 54 -6.58 -20.44 18.70
CA ALA A 54 -7.43 -19.25 18.59
C ALA A 54 -7.21 -18.27 19.75
N SER A 55 -7.02 -18.77 20.98
CA SER A 55 -6.73 -17.94 22.16
C SER A 55 -5.42 -17.19 22.01
N GLU A 56 -4.35 -17.88 21.58
CA GLU A 56 -3.04 -17.26 21.34
C GLU A 56 -3.10 -16.19 20.24
N LEU A 57 -3.78 -16.50 19.12
CA LEU A 57 -3.98 -15.56 18.03
C LEU A 57 -4.80 -14.34 18.46
N TYR A 58 -5.79 -14.53 19.32
CA TYR A 58 -6.61 -13.45 19.86
C TYR A 58 -5.80 -12.49 20.75
N MET A 59 -4.90 -13.01 21.59
CA MET A 59 -3.98 -12.18 22.38
C MET A 59 -3.08 -11.33 21.47
N LYS A 60 -2.43 -11.95 20.49
CA LYS A 60 -1.59 -11.26 19.49
C LYS A 60 -2.38 -10.21 18.70
N LEU A 61 -3.60 -10.54 18.28
CA LEU A 61 -4.48 -9.64 17.57
C LEU A 61 -4.87 -8.42 18.42
N THR A 62 -5.08 -8.62 19.73
CA THR A 62 -5.43 -7.55 20.67
C THR A 62 -4.28 -6.56 20.82
N GLU A 63 -3.05 -7.05 20.97
CA GLU A 63 -1.84 -6.22 21.02
C GLU A 63 -1.62 -5.47 19.71
N ALA A 64 -1.72 -6.18 18.58
CA ALA A 64 -1.58 -5.56 17.26
C ALA A 64 -2.61 -4.46 17.03
N ARG A 65 -3.87 -4.65 17.43
CA ARG A 65 -4.91 -3.62 17.35
C ARG A 65 -4.62 -2.42 18.25
N ARG A 66 -4.08 -2.64 19.46
CA ARG A 66 -3.65 -1.54 20.34
C ARG A 66 -2.54 -0.73 19.69
N HIS A 67 -1.53 -1.39 19.12
CA HIS A 67 -0.45 -0.72 18.41
C HIS A 67 -0.95 0.03 17.17
N HIS A 68 -1.81 -0.59 16.37
CA HIS A 68 -2.44 0.05 15.21
C HIS A 68 -3.19 1.33 15.59
N ARG A 69 -3.94 1.34 16.71
CA ARG A 69 -4.59 2.57 17.22
C ARG A 69 -3.57 3.68 17.47
N VAL A 70 -2.44 3.38 18.11
CA VAL A 70 -1.37 4.37 18.34
C VAL A 70 -0.84 4.92 17.02
N LEU A 71 -0.62 4.06 16.02
CA LEU A 71 -0.16 4.49 14.69
C LEU A 71 -1.18 5.39 13.98
N ILE A 72 -2.48 5.14 14.12
CA ILE A 72 -3.53 6.03 13.61
C ILE A 72 -3.41 7.41 14.23
N PHE A 73 -3.23 7.50 15.55
CA PHE A 73 -3.09 8.78 16.25
C PHE A 73 -1.86 9.57 15.81
N ARG A 74 -0.74 8.89 15.55
CA ARG A 74 0.51 9.53 15.08
C ARG A 74 0.40 10.11 13.66
N ARG A 75 -0.50 9.59 12.82
CA ARG A 75 -0.75 10.08 11.44
C ARG A 75 0.50 10.10 10.54
N GLU A 76 1.48 9.26 10.84
CA GLU A 76 2.71 9.14 10.06
C GLU A 76 2.42 8.60 8.65
N ARG A 77 3.12 9.14 7.66
CA ARG A 77 3.00 8.76 6.25
C ARG A 77 4.35 8.32 5.70
N ILE A 78 4.30 7.29 4.87
CA ILE A 78 5.45 6.73 4.17
C ILE A 78 5.21 6.76 2.67
N PRO A 79 6.26 6.93 1.86
CA PRO A 79 6.15 6.78 0.42
C PRO A 79 5.77 5.35 0.08
N ILE A 80 4.75 5.18 -0.76
CA ILE A 80 4.48 3.92 -1.42
C ILE A 80 5.55 3.82 -2.50
N GLY A 81 6.59 3.03 -2.22
CA GLY A 81 7.63 2.75 -3.20
C GLY A 81 6.99 2.34 -4.53
N ARG A 82 7.39 2.98 -5.63
CA ARG A 82 7.21 2.42 -6.97
C ARG A 82 8.07 1.17 -7.05
N ASN A 83 7.61 0.05 -6.49
CA ASN A 83 8.25 -1.24 -6.74
C ASN A 83 7.90 -1.62 -8.18
N GLY A 84 8.82 -1.33 -9.10
CA GLY A 84 8.64 -1.62 -10.52
C GLY A 84 9.65 -0.94 -11.45
N SER A 85 10.91 -0.80 -11.04
CA SER A 85 12.03 -0.70 -11.98
C SER A 85 13.08 -1.75 -11.62
N GLY A 86 12.63 -3.01 -11.55
CA GLY A 86 13.44 -4.11 -12.03
C GLY A 86 13.11 -4.27 -13.51
N SER A 87 14.03 -3.92 -14.38
CA SER A 87 14.02 -4.38 -15.77
C SER A 87 15.47 -4.69 -16.11
N HIS A 88 15.63 -5.97 -16.45
CA HIS A 88 16.79 -6.70 -16.94
C HIS A 88 17.81 -5.91 -17.77
#